data_AF-A0A954J792-F1
#
_entry.id   AF-A0A954J792-F1
#
_cell.length_a   1.000
_cell.length_b   1.000
_cell.length_c   1.000
_cell.angle_alpha   90.00
_cell.angle_beta   90.00
_cell.angle_gamma   90.00
#
_symmetry.space_group_name_H-M   'P 1'
#
loop_
_entity.id
_entity.type
_entity.pdbx_description
1 polymer ?
#
loop_
_entity_poly.entity_id
_entity_poly.type
_entity_poly.pdbx_seq_one_letter_code
_entity_poly.pdbx_strand_id
1 'polypeptide(L)'
;MNSATLTESVPLRLEAQHFLQDLRSVQRALLELQAPKRDALIQGNWEQVRLLEQDEAEGQRRLHGLLEQRKHWLRKCQQQGLAGKSLQEIGRELDWHREPAWQSLLSEVLRNNEHLRRESWGMWVLAQRGARCYAQILDLIAQGGQRSPVYQQRSDTSVGGGGTLLDASI
;
A
#
# COMPACT_ATOMS: atom_id res chain seq x y z
N MET A 1 -15.21 7.82 -43.72
CA MET A 1 -14.70 8.02 -42.34
C MET A 1 -14.47 6.62 -41.78
N ASN A 2 -13.28 6.02 -41.84
CA ASN A 2 -12.33 6.04 -40.71
C ASN A 2 -11.05 5.24 -41.03
N SER A 3 -10.35 5.58 -42.12
CA SER A 3 -9.02 4.99 -42.39
C SER A 3 -7.93 5.64 -41.53
N ALA A 4 -8.15 6.87 -41.06
CA ALA A 4 -7.20 7.63 -40.23
C ALA A 4 -7.20 7.21 -38.75
N THR A 5 -8.33 6.79 -38.18
CA THR A 5 -8.41 6.39 -36.76
C THR A 5 -7.75 5.03 -36.48
N LEU A 6 -7.61 4.18 -37.50
CA LEU A 6 -6.94 2.87 -37.40
C LEU A 6 -5.42 2.99 -37.42
N THR A 7 -4.86 4.02 -38.08
CA THR A 7 -3.40 4.21 -38.19
C THR A 7 -2.82 4.88 -36.94
N GLU A 8 -3.58 5.76 -36.27
CA GLU A 8 -3.16 6.40 -35.02
C GLU A 8 -3.42 5.56 -33.76
N SER A 9 -4.26 4.52 -33.83
CA SER A 9 -4.58 3.67 -32.67
C SER A 9 -3.46 2.67 -32.31
N VAL A 10 -2.66 2.25 -33.30
CA VAL A 10 -1.52 1.33 -33.12
C VAL A 10 -0.40 1.92 -32.24
N PRO A 11 0.10 3.16 -32.49
CA PRO A 11 1.14 3.74 -31.64
C PRO A 11 0.65 3.98 -30.21
N LEU A 12 -0.60 4.44 -30.03
CA LEU A 12 -1.19 4.64 -28.71
C LEU A 12 -1.28 3.34 -27.90
N ARG A 13 -1.61 2.25 -28.58
CA ARG A 13 -1.70 0.93 -27.97
C ARG A 13 -0.34 0.40 -27.51
N LEU A 14 0.69 0.56 -28.33
CA LEU A 14 2.06 0.16 -27.97
C LEU A 14 2.58 0.97 -26.78
N GLU A 15 2.37 2.29 -26.78
CA GLU A 15 2.68 3.15 -25.63
C GLU A 15 1.98 2.67 -24.35
N ALA A 16 0.69 2.33 -24.44
CA ALA A 16 -0.09 1.84 -23.32
C ALA A 16 0.36 0.45 -22.83
N GLN A 17 0.76 -0.44 -23.74
CA GLN A 17 1.29 -1.76 -23.40
C GLN A 17 2.65 -1.66 -22.71
N HIS A 18 3.57 -0.83 -23.21
CA HIS A 18 4.85 -0.58 -22.55
C HIS A 18 4.65 0.01 -21.15
N PHE A 19 3.76 1.00 -21.01
CA PHE A 19 3.41 1.55 -19.70
C PHE A 19 2.93 0.47 -18.72
N LEU A 20 2.04 -0.43 -19.16
CA LEU A 20 1.54 -1.52 -18.32
C LEU A 20 2.63 -2.55 -17.99
N GLN A 21 3.55 -2.82 -18.90
CA GLN A 21 4.69 -3.71 -18.66
C GLN A 21 5.66 -3.12 -17.62
N ASP A 22 5.99 -1.84 -17.74
CA ASP A 22 6.85 -1.12 -16.80
C ASP A 22 6.20 -1.05 -15.41
N LEU A 23 4.90 -0.74 -15.36
CA LEU A 23 4.15 -0.74 -14.11
C LEU A 23 4.13 -2.13 -13.47
N ARG A 24 3.91 -3.18 -14.26
CA ARG A 24 3.96 -4.56 -13.77
C ARG A 24 5.33 -4.91 -13.21
N SER A 25 6.43 -4.56 -13.89
CA SER A 25 7.77 -4.88 -13.43
C SER A 25 8.11 -4.17 -12.12
N VAL A 26 7.76 -2.89 -11.99
CA VAL A 26 7.97 -2.14 -10.74
C VAL A 26 7.13 -2.72 -9.61
N GLN A 27 5.86 -3.05 -9.85
CA GLN A 27 4.99 -3.66 -8.84
C GLN A 27 5.51 -5.03 -8.37
N ARG A 28 6.04 -5.86 -9.28
CA ARG A 28 6.66 -7.14 -8.93
C ARG A 28 7.91 -6.95 -8.07
N ALA A 29 8.80 -6.07 -8.49
CA ALA A 29 10.01 -5.77 -7.71
C ALA A 29 9.64 -5.31 -6.29
N LEU A 30 8.67 -4.40 -6.16
CA LEU A 30 8.21 -3.95 -4.84
C LEU A 30 7.55 -5.06 -3.99
N LEU A 31 6.85 -6.01 -4.62
CA LEU A 31 6.29 -7.18 -3.93
C LEU A 31 7.37 -8.15 -3.47
N GLU A 32 8.40 -8.37 -4.28
CA GLU A 32 9.55 -9.23 -3.97
C GLU A 32 10.34 -8.71 -2.76
N LEU A 33 10.34 -7.39 -2.52
CA LEU A 33 10.95 -6.78 -1.33
C LEU A 33 10.16 -7.01 -0.03
N GLN A 34 8.86 -7.32 -0.10
CA GLN A 34 8.01 -7.37 1.11
C GLN A 34 8.37 -8.54 2.04
N ALA A 35 8.58 -9.74 1.48
CA ALA A 35 8.90 -10.92 2.29
C ALA A 35 10.27 -10.80 2.99
N PRO A 36 11.38 -10.47 2.30
CA PRO A 36 12.67 -10.24 2.94
C PRO A 36 12.63 -9.13 3.99
N LYS A 37 11.88 -8.05 3.73
CA LYS A 37 11.74 -6.93 4.67
C LYS A 37 11.01 -7.35 5.93
N ARG A 38 9.92 -8.12 5.80
CA ARG A 38 9.20 -8.70 6.92
C ARG A 38 10.10 -9.62 7.75
N ASP A 39 10.86 -10.50 7.10
CA ASP A 39 11.75 -11.44 7.80
C ASP A 39 12.87 -10.70 8.55
N ALA A 40 13.45 -9.66 7.93
CA ALA A 40 14.45 -8.81 8.56
C ALA A 40 13.89 -8.06 9.79
N LEU A 41 12.65 -7.56 9.72
CA LEU A 41 11.98 -6.94 10.87
C LEU A 41 11.72 -7.92 12.01
N ILE A 42 11.27 -9.15 11.69
CA ILE A 42 11.01 -10.19 12.70
C ILE A 42 12.32 -10.60 13.39
N GLN A 43 13.42 -10.70 12.65
CA GLN A 43 14.73 -11.07 13.17
C GLN A 43 15.47 -9.90 13.86
N GLY A 44 14.95 -8.67 13.78
CA GLY A 44 15.61 -7.47 14.30
C GLY A 44 16.88 -7.09 13.54
N ASN A 45 17.03 -7.54 12.29
CA ASN A 45 18.19 -7.22 11.45
C ASN A 45 18.03 -5.84 10.81
N TRP A 46 18.33 -4.79 11.57
CA TRP A 46 18.15 -3.39 11.15
C TRP A 46 19.06 -2.96 9.99
N GLU A 47 20.21 -3.60 9.82
CA GLU A 47 21.09 -3.36 8.67
C GLU A 47 20.41 -3.80 7.36
N GLN A 48 19.88 -5.02 7.35
CA GLN A 48 19.13 -5.54 6.21
C GLN A 48 17.86 -4.72 5.94
N VAL A 49 17.16 -4.26 6.99
CA VAL A 49 15.99 -3.37 6.84
C VAL A 49 16.39 -2.06 6.13
N ARG A 50 17.50 -1.44 6.52
CA ARG A 50 17.97 -0.20 5.88
C ARG A 50 18.35 -0.38 4.42
N LEU A 51 18.98 -1.50 4.06
CA LEU A 51 19.30 -1.81 2.66
C LEU A 51 18.00 -1.95 1.84
N LEU A 52 17.05 -2.73 2.33
CA LEU A 52 15.76 -2.95 1.66
C LEU A 52 14.91 -1.67 1.57
N GLU A 53 15.05 -0.73 2.50
CA GLU A 53 14.41 0.59 2.42
C GLU A 53 14.95 1.44 1.25
N GLN A 54 16.23 1.30 0.89
CA GLN A 54 16.80 2.02 -0.26
C GLN A 54 16.21 1.48 -1.57
N ASP A 55 16.12 0.16 -1.70
CA ASP A 55 15.52 -0.52 -2.85
C ASP A 55 14.03 -0.16 -2.98
N GLU A 56 13.32 -0.12 -1.85
CA GLU A 56 11.92 0.30 -1.81
C GLU A 56 11.76 1.78 -2.22
N ALA A 57 12.62 2.67 -1.74
CA ALA A 57 12.61 4.09 -2.12
C ALA A 57 12.90 4.29 -3.62
N GLU A 58 13.76 3.48 -4.22
CA GLU A 58 13.93 3.47 -5.67
C GLU A 58 12.66 3.01 -6.40
N GLY A 59 12.06 1.90 -5.97
CA GLY A 59 10.81 1.41 -6.55
C GLY A 59 9.66 2.43 -6.45
N GLN A 60 9.54 3.13 -5.31
CA GLN A 60 8.57 4.20 -5.11
C GLN A 60 8.80 5.40 -6.04
N ARG A 61 10.08 5.79 -6.26
CA ARG A 61 10.44 6.84 -7.22
C ARG A 61 10.06 6.45 -8.64
N ARG A 62 10.35 5.20 -9.05
CA ARG A 62 9.96 4.68 -10.37
C ARG A 62 8.44 4.67 -10.54
N LEU A 63 7.70 4.26 -9.52
CA LEU A 63 6.23 4.28 -9.54
C LEU A 63 5.65 5.69 -9.66
N HIS A 64 6.24 6.68 -8.96
CA HIS A 64 5.88 8.09 -9.15
C HIS A 64 6.16 8.58 -10.57
N GLY A 65 7.31 8.23 -11.15
CA GLY A 65 7.63 8.54 -12.54
C GLY A 65 6.59 7.98 -13.52
N LEU A 66 6.18 6.72 -13.32
CA LEU A 66 5.12 6.09 -14.11
C LEU A 66 3.77 6.78 -13.95
N LEU A 67 3.41 7.25 -12.75
CA LEU A 67 2.17 8.02 -12.55
C LEU A 67 2.17 9.33 -13.33
N GLU A 68 3.30 10.04 -13.39
CA GLU A 68 3.43 11.25 -14.18
C GLU A 68 3.38 10.95 -15.69
N GLN A 69 4.03 9.87 -16.14
CA GLN A 69 3.92 9.40 -17.52
C GLN A 69 2.46 9.08 -17.90
N ARG A 70 1.73 8.39 -17.02
CA ARG A 70 0.30 8.13 -17.21
C ARG A 70 -0.50 9.41 -17.34
N LYS A 71 -0.28 10.40 -16.48
CA LYS A 71 -0.98 11.71 -16.55
C LYS A 71 -0.70 12.41 -17.88
N HIS A 72 0.56 12.43 -18.31
CA HIS A 72 0.95 13.01 -19.58
C HIS A 72 0.28 12.31 -20.76
N TRP A 73 0.31 10.98 -20.77
CA TRP A 73 -0.30 10.16 -21.80
C TRP A 73 -1.83 10.35 -21.88
N LEU A 74 -2.53 10.37 -20.75
CA LEU A 74 -3.97 10.64 -20.71
C LEU A 74 -4.32 12.03 -21.27
N ARG A 75 -3.49 13.06 -21.00
CA ARG A 75 -3.68 14.39 -21.59
C ARG A 75 -3.50 14.38 -23.11
N LYS A 76 -2.50 13.64 -23.61
CA LYS A 76 -2.29 13.46 -25.06
C LYS A 76 -3.51 12.80 -25.72
N CYS A 77 -4.06 11.75 -25.11
CA CYS A 77 -5.29 11.11 -25.59
C CYS A 77 -6.50 12.06 -25.60
N GLN A 78 -6.66 12.88 -24.55
CA GLN A 78 -7.73 13.89 -24.49
C GLN A 78 -7.59 14.95 -25.59
N GLN A 79 -6.36 15.38 -25.90
CA GLN A 79 -6.10 16.31 -27.00
C GLN A 79 -6.43 15.71 -28.37
N GLN A 80 -6.34 14.38 -28.49
CA GLN A 80 -6.73 13.63 -29.69
C GLN A 80 -8.24 13.32 -29.75
N GLY A 81 -9.03 13.85 -28.81
CA GLY A 81 -10.49 13.71 -28.79
C GLY A 81 -11.02 12.46 -28.07
N LEU A 82 -10.15 11.67 -27.42
CA LEU A 82 -10.58 10.50 -26.64
C LEU A 82 -11.12 10.98 -25.28
N ALA A 83 -12.35 10.58 -24.95
CA ALA A 83 -13.04 11.06 -23.74
C ALA A 83 -12.65 10.28 -22.47
N GLY A 84 -11.98 9.14 -22.62
CA GLY A 84 -11.59 8.28 -21.50
C GLY A 84 -10.68 8.97 -20.48
N LYS A 85 -11.06 8.89 -19.19
CA LYS A 85 -10.28 9.38 -18.03
C LYS A 85 -9.36 8.29 -17.45
N SER A 86 -9.48 7.07 -17.95
CA SER A 86 -8.68 5.93 -17.53
C SER A 86 -8.19 5.11 -18.72
N LEU A 87 -7.10 4.37 -18.49
CA LEU A 87 -6.53 3.46 -19.50
C LEU A 87 -7.55 2.39 -19.94
N GLN A 88 -8.46 2.01 -19.04
CA GLN A 88 -9.53 1.06 -19.30
C GLN A 88 -10.61 1.66 -20.20
N GLU A 89 -11.02 2.90 -19.94
CA GLU A 89 -11.98 3.61 -20.77
C GLU A 89 -11.43 3.84 -22.18
N ILE A 90 -10.18 4.28 -22.29
CA ILE A 90 -9.52 4.46 -23.60
C ILE A 90 -9.39 3.11 -24.33
N GLY A 91 -9.02 2.04 -23.63
CA GLY A 91 -8.98 0.69 -24.21
C GLY A 91 -10.36 0.13 -24.58
N ARG A 92 -11.45 0.65 -24.02
CA ARG A 92 -12.82 0.32 -24.46
C ARG A 92 -13.20 1.10 -25.71
N GLU A 93 -12.94 2.41 -25.71
CA GLU A 93 -13.19 3.33 -26.81
C GLU A 93 -12.43 2.93 -28.09
N LEU A 94 -11.22 2.38 -27.94
CA LEU A 94 -10.38 1.91 -29.03
C LEU A 94 -10.45 0.38 -29.28
N ASP A 95 -11.43 -0.31 -28.70
CA ASP A 95 -11.64 -1.76 -28.83
C ASP A 95 -10.48 -2.69 -28.38
N TRP A 96 -9.45 -2.17 -27.70
CA TRP A 96 -8.33 -2.97 -27.16
C TRP A 96 -8.78 -4.01 -26.12
N HIS A 97 -9.91 -3.78 -25.46
CA HIS A 97 -10.49 -4.76 -24.56
C HIS A 97 -10.79 -6.10 -25.23
N ARG A 98 -10.92 -6.20 -26.55
CA ARG A 98 -11.13 -7.47 -27.25
C ARG A 98 -9.87 -8.32 -27.36
N GLU A 99 -8.71 -7.72 -27.12
CA GLU A 99 -7.40 -8.35 -27.21
C GLU A 99 -7.08 -9.13 -25.93
N PRO A 100 -6.89 -10.47 -26.00
CA PRO A 100 -6.61 -11.28 -24.82
C PRO A 100 -5.34 -10.85 -24.08
N ALA A 101 -4.29 -10.48 -24.83
CA ALA A 101 -3.03 -10.03 -24.26
C ALA A 101 -3.19 -8.73 -23.45
N TRP A 102 -4.03 -7.81 -23.92
CA TRP A 102 -4.33 -6.57 -23.20
C TRP A 102 -5.08 -6.85 -21.90
N GLN A 103 -6.13 -7.68 -21.95
CA GLN A 103 -6.89 -8.05 -20.76
C GLN A 103 -6.01 -8.77 -19.72
N SER A 104 -5.16 -9.69 -20.16
CA SER A 104 -4.25 -10.42 -19.28
C SER A 104 -3.28 -9.47 -18.58
N LEU A 105 -2.64 -8.56 -19.32
CA LEU A 105 -1.69 -7.61 -18.76
C LEU A 105 -2.36 -6.63 -17.79
N LEU A 106 -3.52 -6.09 -18.17
CA LEU A 106 -4.28 -5.17 -17.33
C LEU A 106 -4.75 -5.83 -16.03
N SER A 107 -5.30 -7.05 -16.11
CA SER A 107 -5.76 -7.79 -14.93
C SER A 107 -4.60 -8.15 -13.99
N GLU A 108 -3.44 -8.50 -14.53
CA GLU A 108 -2.24 -8.77 -13.76
C GLU A 108 -1.77 -7.53 -12.98
N VAL A 109 -1.71 -6.36 -13.63
CA VAL A 109 -1.35 -5.08 -12.99
C VAL A 109 -2.32 -4.70 -11.87
N LEU A 110 -3.63 -4.89 -12.07
CA LEU A 110 -4.64 -4.61 -11.05
C LEU A 110 -4.48 -5.53 -9.83
N ARG A 111 -4.31 -6.84 -10.08
CA ARG A 111 -4.08 -7.83 -9.04
C ARG A 111 -2.81 -7.54 -8.25
N ASN A 112 -1.72 -7.17 -8.92
CA ASN A 112 -0.47 -6.81 -8.26
C ASN A 112 -0.62 -5.54 -7.40
N ASN A 113 -1.41 -4.55 -7.84
CA ASN A 113 -1.71 -3.35 -7.06
C ASN A 113 -2.46 -3.69 -5.76
N GLU A 114 -3.51 -4.50 -5.85
CA GLU A 114 -4.27 -4.94 -4.68
C GLU A 114 -3.40 -5.75 -3.71
N HIS A 115 -2.55 -6.62 -4.24
CA HIS A 115 -1.60 -7.39 -3.44
C HIS A 115 -0.61 -6.48 -2.71
N LEU A 116 0.02 -5.56 -3.43
CA LEU A 116 0.99 -4.61 -2.87
C LEU A 116 0.37 -3.74 -1.79
N ARG A 117 -0.89 -3.30 -2.00
CA ARG A 117 -1.65 -2.58 -0.98
C ARG A 117 -1.80 -3.43 0.28
N ARG A 118 -2.27 -4.68 0.18
CA ARG A 118 -2.46 -5.57 1.34
C ARG A 118 -1.16 -5.80 2.11
N GLU A 119 -0.06 -6.09 1.42
CA GLU A 119 1.25 -6.30 2.07
C GLU A 119 1.73 -5.03 2.80
N SER A 120 1.61 -3.87 2.14
CA SER A 120 1.99 -2.58 2.73
C SER A 120 1.19 -2.27 4.01
N TRP A 121 -0.12 -2.56 4.00
CA TRP A 121 -0.96 -2.42 5.20
C TRP A 121 -0.52 -3.37 6.32
N GLY A 122 -0.23 -4.63 6.01
CA GLY A 122 0.26 -5.60 6.99
C GLY A 122 1.57 -5.14 7.64
N MET A 123 2.50 -4.65 6.83
CA MET A 123 3.78 -4.11 7.30
C MET A 123 3.61 -2.87 8.19
N TRP A 124 2.70 -1.95 7.83
CA TRP A 124 2.38 -0.80 8.67
C TRP A 124 1.80 -1.22 10.03
N VAL A 125 0.90 -2.20 10.07
CA VAL A 125 0.34 -2.74 11.33
C VAL A 125 1.44 -3.37 12.20
N LEU A 126 2.35 -4.14 11.60
CA LEU A 126 3.48 -4.74 12.31
C LEU A 126 4.39 -3.68 12.93
N ALA A 127 4.78 -2.66 12.15
CA ALA A 127 5.61 -1.56 12.62
C ALA A 127 4.94 -0.79 13.77
N GLN A 128 3.64 -0.50 13.66
CA GLN A 128 2.88 0.20 14.70
C GLN A 128 2.83 -0.60 16.02
N ARG A 129 2.63 -1.92 15.94
CA ARG A 129 2.65 -2.81 17.12
C ARG A 129 4.04 -2.86 17.75
N GLY A 130 5.09 -2.97 16.94
CA GLY A 130 6.48 -2.94 17.41
C GLY A 130 6.79 -1.64 18.14
N ALA A 131 6.47 -0.49 17.53
CA ALA A 131 6.66 0.83 18.14
C ALA A 131 5.94 0.96 19.49
N ARG A 132 4.71 0.45 19.60
CA ARG A 132 3.97 0.43 20.87
C ARG A 132 4.66 -0.42 21.94
N CYS A 133 5.15 -1.61 21.60
CA CYS A 133 5.89 -2.45 22.54
C CYS A 133 7.18 -1.76 23.01
N TYR A 134 7.92 -1.12 22.10
CA TYR A 134 9.12 -0.38 22.48
C TYR A 134 8.81 0.81 23.39
N ALA A 135 7.74 1.55 23.13
CA ALA A 135 7.29 2.62 24.01
C ALA A 135 6.95 2.10 25.42
N GLN A 136 6.25 0.97 25.53
CA GLN A 136 5.93 0.35 26.82
C GLN A 136 7.18 -0.12 27.58
N ILE A 137 8.19 -0.65 26.88
CA ILE A 137 9.47 -1.03 27.49
C ILE A 137 10.21 0.22 27.96
N LEU A 138 10.26 1.28 27.15
CA LEU A 138 10.90 2.55 27.52
C LEU A 138 10.21 3.18 28.74
N ASP A 139 8.89 3.16 28.79
CA ASP A 139 8.12 3.62 29.95
C ASP A 139 8.45 2.80 31.20
N LEU A 140 8.55 1.48 31.08
CA LEU A 140 8.91 0.60 32.19
C LEU A 140 10.34 0.85 32.68
N ILE A 141 11.30 1.07 31.77
CA ILE A 141 12.67 1.43 32.13
C ILE A 141 12.71 2.81 32.79
N ALA A 142 12.00 3.80 32.23
CA ALA A 142 11.94 5.16 32.76
C ALA A 142 11.30 5.21 34.16
N GLN A 143 10.35 4.31 34.44
CA GLN A 143 9.71 4.15 35.76
C GLN A 143 10.50 3.21 36.69
N GLY A 144 11.73 2.82 36.32
CA GLY A 144 12.60 1.96 37.15
C GLY A 144 12.04 0.56 37.39
N GLY A 145 11.23 0.03 36.48
CA GLY A 145 10.54 -1.25 36.60
C GLY A 145 9.23 -1.20 37.39
N GLN A 146 8.82 -0.02 37.89
CA GLN A 146 7.51 0.14 38.51
C GLN A 146 6.43 0.25 37.41
N ARG A 147 5.40 -0.59 37.45
CA ARG A 147 4.24 -0.46 36.56
C ARG A 147 3.60 0.92 36.80
N SER A 148 3.41 1.69 35.73
CA SER A 148 2.68 2.96 35.76
C SER A 148 1.37 2.81 36.56
N PRO A 149 1.11 3.67 37.57
CA PRO A 149 -0.05 3.55 38.45
C PRO A 149 -1.32 4.06 37.74
N VAL A 150 -1.68 3.49 36.59
CA VAL A 150 -2.89 3.87 35.84
C VAL A 150 -4.18 3.32 36.50
N TYR A 151 -4.05 2.57 37.60
CA TYR A 151 -5.18 2.07 38.39
C TYR A 151 -5.33 2.72 39.78
N GLN A 152 -4.48 3.67 40.18
CA GLN A 152 -4.55 4.29 41.52
C GLN A 152 -5.14 5.70 41.54
N GLN A 153 -6.03 6.01 40.58
CA GLN A 153 -6.84 7.23 40.66
C GLN A 153 -8.30 6.89 41.01
N ARG A 154 -8.49 6.17 42.12
CA ARG A 154 -9.74 6.22 42.91
C ARG A 154 -9.54 5.69 44.32
N SER A 155 -8.65 6.32 45.07
CA SER A 155 -8.64 6.22 46.53
C SER A 155 -8.20 7.56 47.07
N ASP A 156 -9.17 8.46 47.20
CA ASP A 156 -9.54 9.03 48.50
C ASP A 156 -10.55 10.15 48.30
N THR A 157 -11.78 9.94 48.78
CA THR A 157 -12.44 10.83 49.76
C THR A 157 -13.83 10.30 50.14
N SER A 158 -14.09 10.35 51.45
CA SER A 158 -15.37 10.35 52.19
C SER A 158 -16.19 9.06 52.39
N VAL A 159 -15.98 8.45 53.56
CA VAL A 159 -16.99 8.12 54.60
C VAL A 159 -18.46 8.22 54.17
N GLY A 160 -19.17 7.09 54.15
CA GLY A 160 -20.63 7.02 54.34
C GLY A 160 -21.44 6.26 53.27
N GLY A 161 -21.90 5.04 53.61
CA GLY A 161 -23.21 4.53 53.16
C GLY A 161 -23.25 3.47 52.05
N GLY A 162 -23.66 2.24 52.44
CA GLY A 162 -24.29 1.21 51.59
C GLY A 162 -23.32 0.40 50.72
N GLY A 163 -23.07 -0.89 50.96
CA GLY A 163 -24.05 -1.94 51.20
C GLY A 163 -24.29 -2.70 49.88
N THR A 164 -24.26 -4.03 49.94
CA THR A 164 -24.74 -5.02 48.95
C THR A 164 -23.96 -5.19 47.63
N LEU A 165 -22.97 -6.08 47.63
CA LEU A 165 -22.63 -6.91 46.46
C LEU A 165 -21.81 -8.19 46.83
N LEU A 166 -21.84 -8.60 48.10
CA LEU A 166 -21.20 -9.84 48.60
C LEU A 166 -22.20 -10.85 49.16
N ASP A 167 -23.49 -10.70 48.83
CA ASP A 167 -24.51 -11.69 49.17
C ASP A 167 -25.09 -12.29 47.88
N ALA A 168 -24.49 -13.38 47.43
CA ALA A 168 -25.09 -14.31 46.48
C ALA A 168 -24.57 -15.71 46.80
N SER A 169 -25.14 -16.29 47.85
CA SER A 169 -25.31 -17.73 47.96
C SER A 169 -26.62 -18.13 47.27
N ILE A 170 -26.52 -18.86 46.14
CA ILE A 170 -27.41 -19.96 45.77
C ILE A 170 -26.53 -21.04 45.16
#